data_AF-G8X5Z5-F1
#
_entry.id   AF-G8X5Z5-F1
#
_cell.length_a   1.000
_cell.length_b   1.000
_cell.length_c   1.000
_cell.angle_alpha   90.00
_cell.angle_beta   90.00
_cell.angle_gamma   90.00
#
_symmetry.space_group_name_H-M   'P 1'
#
loop_
_entity.id
_entity.type
_entity.pdbx_description
1 polymer ?
#
loop_
_entity_poly.entity_id
_entity_poly.type
_entity_poly.pdbx_seq_one_letter_code
_entity_poly.pdbx_strand_id
1 'polypeptide(L)'
;MKSIGILCSLILFACSTKTPKYIQGYVYNEEKKPLESIKVEDPHDSLTYSFTNEKGYFRINMLTKGEYLYMKQSNKIIDSIYYIRTHPERGERYYFVEGRNDTVFIDMKLNRIIKQ
;
A
#
# COMPACT_ATOMS: atom_id res chain seq x y z
N MET A 1 7.17 -54.38 -21.73
CA MET A 1 6.75 -53.32 -22.68
C MET A 1 5.57 -52.59 -22.08
N LYS A 2 5.68 -51.26 -21.95
CA LYS A 2 4.59 -50.26 -22.06
C LYS A 2 3.49 -50.34 -20.96
N SER A 3 3.17 -49.32 -20.18
CA SER A 3 3.39 -47.88 -20.31
C SER A 3 3.22 -47.21 -18.94
N ILE A 4 4.08 -46.22 -18.71
CA ILE A 4 3.90 -45.11 -17.79
C ILE A 4 2.66 -44.29 -18.23
N GLY A 5 1.86 -43.81 -17.28
CA GLY A 5 0.83 -42.79 -17.50
C GLY A 5 -0.21 -42.88 -16.37
N ILE A 6 -0.58 -41.82 -15.64
CA ILE A 6 -0.74 -40.40 -15.97
C ILE A 6 -0.52 -39.66 -14.63
N LEU A 7 0.59 -38.96 -14.42
CA LEU A 7 0.88 -37.56 -14.77
C LEU A 7 -0.09 -36.54 -14.13
N CYS A 8 0.36 -35.93 -13.04
CA CYS A 8 0.11 -34.55 -12.58
C CYS A 8 -1.22 -33.89 -12.95
N SER A 9 -2.26 -34.08 -12.12
CA SER A 9 -3.40 -33.15 -12.03
C SER A 9 -3.12 -32.02 -11.03
N LEU A 10 -2.01 -31.30 -11.20
CA LEU A 10 -1.59 -30.19 -10.33
C LEU A 10 -1.28 -28.93 -11.14
N ILE A 11 -2.19 -28.50 -12.03
CA ILE A 11 -2.10 -27.21 -12.73
C ILE A 11 -3.56 -26.80 -13.01
N LEU A 12 -4.13 -25.67 -12.62
CA LEU A 12 -3.67 -24.28 -12.67
C LEU A 12 -4.51 -23.43 -11.68
N PHE A 13 -3.99 -23.07 -10.51
CA PHE A 13 -4.41 -21.78 -9.91
C PHE A 13 -3.62 -20.70 -10.63
N ALA A 14 -4.01 -20.38 -11.86
CA ALA A 14 -3.58 -19.15 -12.50
C ALA A 14 -4.17 -18.01 -11.66
N CYS A 15 -3.38 -17.52 -10.70
CA CYS A 15 -3.77 -16.41 -9.86
C CYS A 15 -3.78 -15.17 -10.75
N SER A 16 -4.93 -14.86 -11.36
CA SER A 16 -5.15 -13.59 -12.06
C SER A 16 -4.95 -12.47 -11.04
N THR A 17 -3.90 -11.68 -11.21
CA THR A 17 -3.66 -10.49 -10.40
C THR A 17 -4.64 -9.42 -10.84
N LYS A 18 -5.78 -9.33 -10.15
CA LYS A 18 -6.75 -8.26 -10.38
C LYS A 18 -6.12 -6.93 -9.97
N THR A 19 -6.31 -5.90 -10.79
CA THR A 19 -5.98 -4.52 -10.42
C THR A 19 -6.75 -4.17 -9.14
N PRO A 20 -6.09 -3.62 -8.11
CA PRO A 20 -6.76 -3.28 -6.87
C PRO A 20 -7.79 -2.17 -7.07
N LYS A 21 -8.85 -2.18 -6.28
CA LYS A 21 -9.93 -1.18 -6.42
C LYS A 21 -9.68 0.10 -5.64
N TYR A 22 -8.95 0.00 -4.55
CA TYR A 22 -8.74 1.08 -3.60
C TYR A 22 -7.41 0.92 -2.88
N ILE A 23 -6.92 2.04 -2.36
CA ILE A 23 -5.71 2.12 -1.56
C ILE A 23 -6.12 2.08 -0.09
N GLN A 24 -5.42 1.28 0.72
CA GLN A 24 -5.61 1.21 2.18
C GLN A 24 -4.31 0.88 2.91
N GLY A 25 -4.24 1.26 4.17
CA GLY A 25 -3.09 0.87 4.98
C GLY A 25 -3.16 1.37 6.41
N TYR A 26 -2.09 1.10 7.12
CA TYR A 26 -1.93 1.46 8.52
C TYR A 26 -0.72 2.37 8.72
N VAL A 27 -0.83 3.34 9.63
CA VAL A 27 0.21 4.32 9.95
C VAL A 27 0.50 4.27 11.44
N TYR A 28 1.73 3.92 11.79
CA TYR A 28 2.15 3.65 13.16
C TYR A 28 3.41 4.46 13.48
N ASN A 29 3.67 4.73 14.75
CA ASN A 29 4.96 5.26 15.18
C ASN A 29 5.96 4.13 15.49
N GLU A 30 7.20 4.48 15.84
CA GLU A 30 8.26 3.51 16.18
C GLU A 30 7.89 2.59 17.36
N GLU A 31 7.06 3.08 18.28
CA GLU A 31 6.55 2.32 19.44
C GLU A 31 5.34 1.43 19.07
N LYS A 32 5.00 1.32 17.78
CA LYS A 32 3.84 0.61 17.26
C LYS A 32 2.51 1.14 17.80
N LYS A 33 2.45 2.42 18.16
CA LYS A 33 1.18 3.10 18.44
C LYS A 33 0.57 3.58 17.12
N PRO A 34 -0.74 3.41 16.91
CA PRO A 34 -1.42 3.95 15.74
C PRO A 34 -1.33 5.48 15.74
N LEU A 35 -1.15 6.06 14.56
CA LEU A 35 -1.16 7.51 14.36
C LEU A 35 -2.47 7.92 13.71
N GLU A 36 -3.28 8.66 14.46
CA GLU A 36 -4.54 9.24 13.99
C GLU A 36 -4.32 10.60 13.31
N SER A 37 -5.24 11.00 12.43
CA SER A 37 -5.29 12.31 11.78
C SER A 37 -4.08 12.64 10.88
N ILE A 38 -3.28 11.64 10.51
CA ILE A 38 -2.35 11.73 9.39
C ILE A 38 -3.17 11.76 8.10
N LYS A 39 -2.97 12.81 7.29
CA LYS A 39 -3.57 12.93 5.96
C LYS A 39 -2.71 12.13 4.97
N VAL A 40 -3.34 11.26 4.21
CA VAL A 40 -2.74 10.55 3.08
C VAL A 40 -3.39 11.06 1.81
N GLU A 41 -2.62 11.62 0.88
CA GLU A 41 -3.17 12.30 -0.30
C GLU A 41 -2.42 11.99 -1.59
N ASP A 42 -3.14 12.07 -2.71
CA ASP A 42 -2.54 12.13 -4.04
C ASP A 42 -1.76 13.45 -4.22
N PRO A 43 -0.47 13.40 -4.58
CA PRO A 43 0.32 14.57 -4.91
C PRO A 43 -0.25 15.43 -6.05
N HIS A 44 -1.04 14.84 -6.93
CA HIS A 44 -1.55 15.46 -8.15
C HIS A 44 -3.04 15.83 -8.06
N ASP A 45 -3.75 15.35 -7.04
CA ASP A 45 -5.17 15.64 -6.84
C ASP A 45 -5.46 15.84 -5.34
N SER A 46 -5.60 17.11 -4.94
CA SER A 46 -5.86 17.48 -3.55
C SER A 46 -7.25 17.07 -3.03
N LEU A 47 -8.16 16.65 -3.91
CA LEU A 47 -9.48 16.11 -3.56
C LEU A 47 -9.41 14.60 -3.26
N THR A 48 -8.35 13.93 -3.71
CA THR A 48 -8.13 12.50 -3.48
C THR A 48 -7.25 12.30 -2.24
N TYR A 49 -7.90 12.19 -1.08
CA TYR A 49 -7.21 11.99 0.20
C TYR A 49 -8.06 11.19 1.19
N SER A 50 -7.40 10.78 2.27
CA SER A 50 -8.02 10.17 3.45
C SER A 50 -7.29 10.64 4.71
N PHE A 51 -7.95 10.57 5.85
CA PHE A 51 -7.31 10.73 7.15
C PHE A 51 -7.28 9.38 7.85
N THR A 52 -6.18 9.11 8.54
CA THR A 52 -6.08 7.96 9.43
C THR A 52 -7.04 8.10 10.61
N ASN A 53 -7.73 7.02 10.95
CA ASN A 53 -8.58 6.96 12.13
C ASN A 53 -7.79 6.63 13.42
N GLU A 54 -8.48 6.46 14.54
CA GLU A 54 -7.95 6.06 15.85
C GLU A 54 -7.07 4.78 15.84
N LYS A 55 -7.23 3.91 14.84
CA LYS A 55 -6.46 2.67 14.65
C LYS A 55 -5.30 2.86 13.67
N GLY A 56 -5.04 4.10 13.24
CA GLY A 56 -4.04 4.44 12.23
C GLY A 56 -4.42 3.99 10.82
N TYR A 57 -5.66 3.56 10.60
CA TYR A 57 -6.11 3.04 9.31
C TYR A 57 -6.56 4.17 8.39
N PHE A 58 -6.13 4.15 7.14
CA PHE A 58 -6.62 5.03 6.08
C PHE A 58 -7.15 4.22 4.89
N ARG A 59 -8.06 4.82 4.13
CA ARG A 59 -8.58 4.27 2.87
C ARG A 59 -8.92 5.38 1.88
N ILE A 60 -8.41 5.26 0.66
CA ILE A 60 -8.77 6.09 -0.50
C ILE A 60 -9.51 5.19 -1.48
N ASN A 61 -10.78 5.50 -1.78
CA ASN A 61 -11.71 4.62 -2.52
C ASN A 61 -11.44 4.52 -4.03
N MET A 62 -10.27 4.94 -4.48
CA MET A 62 -9.83 4.86 -5.87
C MET A 62 -8.30 4.75 -5.91
N LEU A 63 -7.76 4.31 -7.05
CA LEU A 63 -6.34 4.43 -7.33
C LEU A 63 -6.02 5.87 -7.74
N THR A 64 -4.82 6.32 -7.41
CA THR A 64 -4.31 7.62 -7.84
C THR A 64 -3.64 7.49 -9.21
N LYS A 65 -3.34 8.61 -9.87
CA LYS A 65 -2.59 8.57 -11.15
C LYS A 65 -1.09 8.43 -10.94
N GLY A 66 -0.58 8.87 -9.79
CA GLY A 66 0.83 8.80 -9.42
C GLY A 66 1.23 7.42 -8.87
N GLU A 67 2.51 7.29 -8.51
CA GLU A 67 3.06 6.05 -7.92
C GLU A 67 3.13 6.08 -6.38
N TYR A 68 3.01 7.28 -5.82
CA TYR A 68 3.20 7.56 -4.40
C TYR A 68 2.10 8.48 -3.86
N LEU A 69 2.00 8.51 -2.53
CA LEU A 69 1.07 9.33 -1.76
C LEU A 69 1.87 10.17 -0.78
N TYR A 70 1.45 11.42 -0.56
CA TYR A 70 2.00 12.23 0.53
C TYR A 70 1.34 11.90 1.84
N MET A 71 2.17 11.84 2.88
CA MET A 71 1.77 11.72 4.27
C MET A 71 1.96 13.08 4.93
N LYS A 72 0.89 13.69 5.43
CA LYS A 72 0.92 15.03 6.03
C LYS A 72 0.36 15.01 7.44
N GLN A 73 0.93 15.85 8.29
CA GLN A 73 0.38 16.19 9.60
C GLN A 73 0.33 17.70 9.74
N SER A 74 -0.82 18.24 10.16
CA SER A 74 -1.03 19.69 10.30
C SER A 74 -0.62 20.47 9.03
N ASN A 75 -1.00 19.95 7.85
CA ASN A 75 -0.66 20.47 6.52
C ASN A 75 0.83 20.48 6.12
N LYS A 76 1.73 19.97 6.97
CA LYS A 76 3.14 19.77 6.62
C LYS A 76 3.37 18.36 6.10
N ILE A 77 4.13 18.24 5.01
CA ILE A 77 4.56 16.93 4.50
C ILE A 77 5.54 16.34 5.50
N ILE A 78 5.24 15.11 5.92
CA ILE A 78 6.17 14.25 6.67
C ILE A 78 7.09 13.61 5.63
N ASP A 79 6.51 12.85 4.72
CA ASP A 79 7.21 12.08 3.69
C ASP A 79 6.20 11.53 2.65
N SER A 80 6.65 10.64 1.77
CA SER A 80 5.84 9.93 0.78
C SER A 80 5.95 8.41 0.90
N ILE A 81 4.84 7.70 0.65
CA ILE A 81 4.81 6.24 0.51
C ILE A 81 4.56 5.85 -0.94
N TYR A 82 5.20 4.79 -1.39
CA TYR A 82 4.87 4.19 -2.70
C TYR A 82 3.75 3.19 -2.51
N TYR A 83 2.66 3.35 -3.25
CA TYR A 83 1.56 2.37 -3.28
C TYR A 83 1.61 1.53 -4.58
N ILE A 84 2.42 1.93 -5.56
CA ILE A 84 2.75 1.10 -6.72
C ILE A 84 4.23 1.30 -7.09
N ARG A 85 4.90 0.22 -7.50
CA ARG A 85 6.26 0.27 -8.07
C ARG A 85 6.36 -0.66 -9.26
N THR A 86 7.02 -0.21 -10.31
CA THR A 86 7.26 -1.00 -11.51
C THR A 86 8.70 -1.50 -11.55
N HIS A 87 8.88 -2.81 -11.64
CA HIS A 87 10.19 -3.43 -11.83
C HIS A 87 10.33 -3.93 -13.27
N PRO A 88 11.45 -3.65 -13.97
CA PRO A 88 11.62 -4.02 -15.38
C PRO A 88 11.31 -5.49 -15.69
N GLU A 89 11.75 -6.40 -14.82
CA GLU A 89 11.57 -7.85 -15.01
C GLU A 89 10.32 -8.44 -14.32
N ARG A 90 9.72 -7.72 -13.36
CA ARG A 90 8.66 -8.29 -12.49
C ARG A 90 7.32 -7.57 -12.62
N GLY A 91 7.25 -6.53 -13.45
CA GLY A 91 6.04 -5.74 -13.66
C GLY A 91 5.68 -4.86 -12.46
N GLU A 92 4.42 -4.45 -12.44
CA GLU A 92 3.84 -3.62 -11.38
C GLU A 92 3.62 -4.42 -10.09
N ARG A 93 3.96 -3.79 -8.96
CA ARG A 93 3.66 -4.28 -7.63
C ARG A 93 2.92 -3.22 -6.85
N TYR A 94 1.75 -3.60 -6.35
CA TYR A 94 0.92 -2.75 -5.51
C TYR A 94 1.21 -2.98 -4.03
N TYR A 95 1.27 -1.89 -3.29
CA TYR A 95 1.41 -1.79 -1.84
C TYR A 95 0.28 -0.89 -1.34
N PHE A 96 -0.12 -1.06 -0.08
CA PHE A 96 -1.20 -0.29 0.51
C PHE A 96 -2.49 -0.38 -0.31
N VAL A 97 -2.92 -1.59 -0.67
CA VAL A 97 -4.13 -1.82 -1.49
C VAL A 97 -5.07 -2.86 -0.91
N GLU A 98 -6.28 -2.94 -1.46
CA GLU A 98 -7.30 -3.97 -1.14
C GLU A 98 -6.68 -5.37 -0.94
N GLY A 99 -7.02 -6.01 0.18
CA GLY A 99 -6.56 -7.35 0.53
C GLY A 99 -5.17 -7.40 1.19
N ARG A 100 -4.49 -6.26 1.35
CA ARG A 100 -3.20 -6.16 2.06
C ARG A 100 -3.34 -5.36 3.36
N ASN A 101 -2.53 -5.71 4.35
CA ASN A 101 -2.42 -5.03 5.64
C ASN A 101 -1.07 -4.29 5.75
N ASP A 102 -0.68 -3.59 4.69
CA ASP A 102 0.60 -2.88 4.66
C ASP A 102 0.59 -1.75 5.70
N THR A 103 1.73 -1.58 6.37
CA THR A 103 1.88 -0.66 7.50
C THR A 103 3.14 0.17 7.30
N VAL A 104 3.00 1.49 7.35
CA VAL A 104 4.11 2.44 7.35
C VAL A 104 4.41 2.89 8.78
N PHE A 105 5.69 2.98 9.10
CA PHE A 105 6.17 3.45 10.40
C PHE A 105 6.84 4.82 10.26
N ILE A 106 6.43 5.76 11.10
CA ILE A 106 6.92 7.13 11.14
C ILE A 106 7.69 7.35 12.45
N ASP A 107 8.88 7.93 12.34
CA ASP A 107 9.54 8.53 13.49
C ASP A 107 8.98 9.95 13.67
N MET A 108 8.21 10.14 14.75
CA MET A 108 7.57 11.42 15.05
C MET A 108 8.54 12.49 15.55
N LYS A 109 9.72 12.10 16.06
CA LYS A 109 10.74 13.04 16.51
C LYS A 109 11.53 13.58 15.33
N LEU A 110 11.84 12.70 14.36
CA LEU A 110 12.53 13.07 13.13
C LEU A 110 11.58 13.52 12.01
N ASN A 111 10.28 13.35 12.21
CA ASN A 111 9.23 13.68 11.25
C ASN A 111 9.48 13.07 9.86
N ARG A 112 9.77 11.76 9.80
CA ARG A 112 10.05 11.02 8.56
C ARG A 112 9.58 9.57 8.62
N ILE A 113 9.38 8.94 7.46
CA ILE A 113 9.13 7.50 7.39
C ILE A 113 10.44 6.76 7.69
N ILE A 114 10.34 5.71 8.49
CA ILE A 114 11.48 4.81 8.79
C ILE A 114 11.31 3.42 8.19
N LYS A 115 10.08 3.04 7.83
CA LYS A 115 9.78 1.75 7.22
C LYS A 115 8.47 1.78 6.44
N GLN A 116 8.47 1.21 5.25
CA GLN A 116 7.29 0.78 4.48
C GLN A 116 7.48 -0.68 4.03
#